data_AF-T0DQX4-F1
#
_entry.id   AF-T0DQX4-F1
#
_cell.length_a   1.000
_cell.length_b   1.000
_cell.length_c   1.000
_cell.angle_alpha   90.00
_cell.angle_beta   90.00
_cell.angle_gamma   90.00
#
_symmetry.space_group_name_H-M   'P 1'
#
loop_
_entity.id
_entity.type
_entity.pdbx_description
1 polymer ?
#
loop_
_entity_poly.entity_id
_entity_poly.type
_entity_poly.pdbx_seq_one_letter_code
_entity_poly.pdbx_strand_id
1 'polypeptide(L)'
;MEMQNHSKLTIDIDTTELTPAQLRAIKTINMLMAHIVTTEDEADFFDGTAEVMRICASLVKQSKFCQGNSSIPYGDQALEFSIELLTELMESSSVVKYDN
;
A
#
# COMPACT_ATOMS: atom_id res chain seq x y z
N MET A 1 -21.71 27.64 -5.78
CA MET A 1 -20.50 26.82 -5.55
C MET A 1 -20.61 25.67 -6.53
N GLU A 2 -19.88 25.72 -7.64
CA GLU A 2 -19.92 24.66 -8.65
C GLU A 2 -19.33 23.38 -8.05
N MET A 3 -20.15 22.34 -7.99
CA MET A 3 -19.74 21.01 -7.56
C MET A 3 -18.91 20.42 -8.71
N GLN A 4 -17.58 20.38 -8.56
CA GLN A 4 -16.72 19.72 -9.54
C GLN A 4 -17.11 18.24 -9.61
N ASN A 5 -17.71 17.85 -10.73
CA ASN A 5 -18.10 16.47 -11.01
C ASN A 5 -16.82 15.68 -11.33
N HIS A 6 -16.15 15.12 -10.32
CA HIS A 6 -15.02 14.21 -10.52
C HIS A 6 -15.54 12.88 -11.09
N SER A 7 -15.74 12.85 -12.41
CA SER A 7 -16.43 11.76 -13.09
C SER A 7 -15.56 10.52 -13.30
N LYS A 8 -14.22 10.65 -13.34
CA LYS A 8 -13.30 9.52 -13.54
C LYS A 8 -11.84 9.92 -13.31
N LEU A 9 -11.06 9.05 -12.66
CA LEU A 9 -9.60 9.07 -12.68
C LEU A 9 -9.10 7.99 -13.66
N THR A 10 -8.18 8.36 -14.55
CA THR A 10 -7.49 7.42 -15.46
C THR A 10 -6.01 7.36 -15.09
N ILE A 11 -5.46 6.15 -14.98
CA ILE A 11 -4.05 5.92 -14.69
C ILE A 11 -3.47 5.04 -15.81
N ASP A 12 -2.44 5.54 -16.48
CA ASP A 12 -1.70 4.80 -17.51
C ASP A 12 -0.38 4.29 -16.92
N ILE A 13 -0.12 2.98 -17.03
CA ILE A 13 1.07 2.30 -16.50
C ILE A 13 1.68 1.46 -17.62
N ASP A 14 2.99 1.56 -17.84
CA ASP A 14 3.70 0.63 -18.73
C ASP A 14 3.74 -0.76 -18.08
N THR A 15 3.13 -1.73 -18.76
CA THR A 15 3.01 -3.11 -18.27
C THR A 15 4.01 -4.07 -18.90
N THR A 16 4.95 -3.59 -19.72
CA THR A 16 5.86 -4.44 -20.50
C THR A 16 6.66 -5.42 -19.64
N GLU A 17 7.11 -4.98 -18.46
CA GLU A 17 7.92 -5.78 -17.52
C GLU A 17 7.09 -6.37 -16.37
N LEU A 18 5.76 -6.23 -16.40
CA LEU A 18 4.88 -6.68 -15.32
C LEU A 18 4.25 -8.03 -15.65
N THR A 19 4.33 -8.95 -14.68
CA THR A 19 3.59 -10.21 -14.78
C THR A 19 2.08 -9.98 -14.65
N PRO A 20 1.24 -10.89 -15.19
CA PRO A 20 -0.21 -10.80 -15.01
C PRO A 20 -0.65 -10.78 -13.54
N ALA A 21 0.10 -11.44 -12.65
CA ALA A 21 -0.17 -11.43 -11.21
C ALA A 21 0.09 -10.06 -10.59
N GLN A 22 1.23 -9.43 -10.92
CA GLN A 22 1.55 -8.07 -10.46
C GLN A 22 0.54 -7.04 -10.98
N LEU A 23 0.12 -7.15 -12.25
CA LEU A 23 -0.90 -6.27 -12.82
C LEU A 23 -2.24 -6.38 -12.09
N ARG A 24 -2.68 -7.60 -11.74
CA ARG A 24 -3.89 -7.81 -10.94
C ARG A 24 -3.75 -7.21 -9.54
N ALA A 25 -2.63 -7.44 -8.87
CA ALA A 25 -2.37 -6.88 -7.54
C ALA A 25 -2.41 -5.34 -7.54
N ILE A 26 -1.80 -4.69 -8.54
CA ILE A 26 -1.86 -3.22 -8.69
C ILE A 26 -3.31 -2.75 -8.86
N LYS A 27 -4.12 -3.43 -9.69
CA LYS A 27 -5.55 -3.11 -9.84
C LYS A 27 -6.30 -3.27 -8.53
N THR A 28 -6.09 -4.38 -7.82
CA THR A 28 -6.73 -4.65 -6.53
C THR A 28 -6.37 -3.59 -5.49
N ILE A 29 -5.09 -3.20 -5.38
CA ILE A 29 -4.67 -2.12 -4.46
C ILE A 29 -5.41 -0.84 -4.78
N ASN A 30 -5.49 -0.42 -6.05
CA ASN A 30 -6.18 0.82 -6.41
C ASN A 30 -7.68 0.77 -6.07
N MET A 31 -8.34 -0.38 -6.31
CA MET A 31 -9.75 -0.55 -5.94
C MET A 31 -9.96 -0.52 -4.42
N LEU A 32 -9.14 -1.24 -3.67
CA LEU A 32 -9.22 -1.27 -2.21
C LEU A 32 -8.92 0.11 -1.62
N MET A 33 -7.90 0.81 -2.12
CA MET A 33 -7.60 2.18 -1.67
C MET A 33 -8.76 3.14 -1.91
N ALA A 34 -9.42 3.07 -3.07
CA ALA A 34 -10.59 3.89 -3.35
C ALA A 34 -11.76 3.59 -2.39
N HIS A 35 -11.92 2.32 -2.01
CA HIS A 35 -12.92 1.91 -1.02
C HIS A 35 -12.55 2.37 0.40
N ILE A 36 -11.33 2.11 0.86
CA ILE A 36 -10.85 2.43 2.22
C ILE A 36 -10.99 3.93 2.51
N VAL A 37 -10.70 4.80 1.54
CA VAL A 37 -10.79 6.26 1.75
C VAL A 37 -12.22 6.81 1.74
N THR A 38 -13.22 5.99 1.43
CA THR A 38 -14.63 6.42 1.36
C THR A 38 -15.58 5.59 2.23
N THR A 39 -15.14 4.42 2.71
CA THR A 39 -15.97 3.56 3.56
C THR A 39 -16.21 4.21 4.93
N GLU A 40 -17.44 4.07 5.42
CA GLU A 40 -17.85 4.48 6.78
C GLU A 40 -17.97 3.28 7.72
N ASP A 41 -17.83 2.05 7.19
CA ASP A 41 -17.85 0.82 7.98
C ASP A 41 -16.45 0.53 8.56
N GLU A 42 -16.40 0.37 9.88
CA GLU A 42 -15.15 0.15 10.62
C GLU A 42 -14.49 -1.18 10.24
N ALA A 43 -15.25 -2.26 10.12
CA ALA A 43 -14.70 -3.58 9.82
C ALA A 43 -14.10 -3.59 8.40
N ASP A 44 -14.83 -3.07 7.43
CA ASP A 44 -14.36 -2.92 6.04
C ASP A 44 -13.10 -2.04 5.95
N PHE A 45 -13.03 -0.97 6.76
CA PHE A 45 -11.85 -0.11 6.83
C PHE A 45 -10.61 -0.87 7.33
N PHE A 46 -10.73 -1.59 8.45
CA PHE A 46 -9.61 -2.33 9.04
C PHE A 46 -9.18 -3.52 8.16
N ASP A 47 -10.13 -4.32 7.68
CA ASP A 47 -9.85 -5.48 6.83
C ASP A 47 -9.26 -5.05 5.48
N GLY A 48 -9.83 -4.01 4.86
CA GLY A 48 -9.33 -3.43 3.62
C GLY A 48 -7.90 -2.89 3.77
N THR A 49 -7.63 -2.16 4.84
CA THR A 49 -6.29 -1.62 5.14
C THR A 49 -5.27 -2.74 5.31
N ALA A 50 -5.59 -3.76 6.09
CA ALA A 50 -4.70 -4.92 6.30
C ALA A 50 -4.43 -5.67 4.99
N GLU A 51 -5.45 -5.86 4.15
CA GLU A 51 -5.30 -6.55 2.88
C GLU A 51 -4.44 -5.77 1.88
N VAL A 52 -4.61 -4.44 1.79
CA VAL A 52 -3.72 -3.60 0.97
C VAL A 52 -2.26 -3.77 1.40
N MET A 53 -1.98 -3.73 2.69
CA MET A 53 -0.62 -3.90 3.22
C MET A 53 -0.06 -5.29 2.88
N ARG A 54 -0.87 -6.35 2.98
CA ARG A 54 -0.46 -7.71 2.58
C ARG A 54 -0.14 -7.82 1.09
N ILE A 55 -0.96 -7.23 0.22
CA ILE A 55 -0.73 -7.26 -1.22
C ILE A 55 0.54 -6.47 -1.58
N CYS A 56 0.75 -5.31 -0.96
CA CYS A 56 2.00 -4.53 -1.10
C CYS A 56 3.23 -5.36 -0.70
N ALA A 57 3.18 -6.01 0.46
CA ALA A 57 4.28 -6.88 0.92
C ALA A 57 4.56 -8.03 -0.06
N SER A 58 3.50 -8.66 -0.59
CA SER A 58 3.62 -9.70 -1.61
C SER A 58 4.25 -9.17 -2.91
N LEU A 59 3.89 -7.96 -3.35
CA LEU A 59 4.48 -7.33 -4.55
C LEU A 59 5.97 -7.03 -4.37
N VAL A 60 6.38 -6.55 -3.19
CA VAL A 60 7.81 -6.32 -2.87
C VAL A 60 8.60 -7.62 -3.01
N LYS A 61 8.12 -8.71 -2.43
CA LYS A 61 8.78 -10.03 -2.53
C LYS A 61 8.82 -10.59 -3.95
N GLN A 62 7.83 -10.27 -4.77
CA GLN A 62 7.76 -10.68 -6.17
C GLN A 62 8.48 -9.72 -7.13
N SER A 63 9.12 -8.65 -6.63
CA SER A 63 9.80 -7.67 -7.46
C SER A 63 10.97 -8.29 -8.24
N LYS A 64 11.28 -7.70 -9.40
CA LYS A 64 12.43 -8.10 -10.24
C LYS A 64 13.75 -8.08 -9.46
N PHE A 65 13.91 -7.12 -8.54
CA PHE A 65 15.08 -7.03 -7.67
C PHE A 65 15.21 -8.25 -6.75
N CYS A 66 14.12 -8.66 -6.09
CA CYS A 66 14.13 -9.84 -5.22
C CYS A 66 14.34 -11.13 -6.02
N GLN A 67 13.71 -11.24 -7.19
CA GLN A 67 13.89 -12.41 -8.07
C GLN A 67 15.33 -12.53 -8.61
N GLY A 68 15.97 -11.41 -8.94
CA GLY A 68 17.36 -11.38 -9.41
C GLY A 68 18.40 -11.64 -8.30
N ASN A 69 18.01 -11.56 -7.03
CA ASN A 69 18.90 -11.70 -5.87
C ASN A 69 18.37 -12.76 -4.88
N SER A 70 17.85 -13.88 -5.39
CA SER A 70 17.12 -14.88 -4.60
C SER A 70 17.95 -15.56 -3.48
N SER A 71 19.28 -15.40 -3.47
CA SER A 71 20.16 -15.89 -2.41
C SER A 71 20.14 -15.03 -1.14
N ILE A 72 19.63 -13.80 -1.24
CA ILE A 72 19.55 -12.84 -0.13
C ILE A 72 18.07 -12.51 0.10
N PRO A 73 17.57 -12.56 1.35
CA PRO A 73 16.17 -12.28 1.66
C PRO A 73 15.87 -10.77 1.66
N TYR A 74 16.27 -10.04 0.60
CA TYR A 74 16.09 -8.60 0.51
C TYR A 74 14.62 -8.17 0.61
N GLY A 75 13.71 -9.01 0.13
CA GLY A 75 12.27 -8.75 0.28
C GLY A 75 11.85 -8.70 1.74
N ASP A 76 12.35 -9.60 2.58
CA ASP A 76 12.05 -9.60 4.02
C ASP A 76 12.74 -8.41 4.72
N GLN A 77 14.01 -8.15 4.40
CA GLN A 77 14.76 -7.04 4.98
C GLN A 77 14.13 -5.67 4.66
N ALA A 78 13.70 -5.47 3.41
CA ALA A 78 13.04 -4.22 3.02
C ALA A 78 11.70 -4.04 3.72
N LEU A 79 10.95 -5.12 3.95
CA LEU A 79 9.69 -5.08 4.67
C LEU A 79 9.89 -4.82 6.16
N GLU A 80 10.86 -5.48 6.80
CA GLU A 80 11.23 -5.24 8.20
C GLU A 80 11.57 -3.77 8.42
N PHE A 81 12.49 -3.23 7.61
CA PHE A 81 12.83 -1.80 7.62
C PHE A 81 11.61 -0.89 7.42
N SER A 82 10.69 -1.25 6.52
CA SER A 82 9.48 -0.46 6.28
C SER A 82 8.52 -0.47 7.48
N ILE A 83 8.42 -1.59 8.20
CA ILE A 83 7.60 -1.70 9.41
C ILE A 83 8.22 -0.91 10.57
N GLU A 84 9.54 -0.91 10.70
CA GLU A 84 10.25 -0.06 11.68
C GLU A 84 9.91 1.42 11.45
N LEU A 85 10.05 1.91 10.21
CA LEU A 85 9.69 3.28 9.85
C LEU A 85 8.22 3.62 10.11
N LEU A 86 7.29 2.70 9.81
CA LEU A 86 5.86 2.90 10.07
C LEU A 86 5.58 2.97 11.57
N THR A 87 6.24 2.13 12.37
CA THR A 87 6.12 2.12 13.83
C THR A 87 6.63 3.44 14.41
N GLU A 88 7.80 3.90 13.97
CA GLU A 88 8.35 5.21 14.37
C GLU A 88 7.40 6.37 14.02
N LEU A 89 6.79 6.33 12.82
CA LEU A 89 5.80 7.33 12.42
C LEU A 89 4.58 7.32 13.37
N MET A 90 4.06 6.14 13.69
CA MET A 90 2.92 5.99 14.60
C MET A 90 3.25 6.51 16.00
N GLU A 91 4.45 6.21 16.53
CA GLU A 91 4.89 6.68 17.84
C GLU A 91 5.13 8.21 17.86
N SER A 92 5.79 8.76 16.84
CA SER A 92 6.07 10.21 16.75
C SER A 92 4.79 11.05 16.63
N SER A 93 3.75 10.51 15.99
CA SER A 93 2.44 11.16 15.89
C SER A 93 1.66 11.20 17.22
N SER A 94 2.08 10.42 18.22
CA SER A 94 1.45 10.36 19.55
C SER A 94 2.04 11.34 20.58
N VAL A 95 3.10 12.09 20.24
CA VAL A 95 3.67 13.13 21.12
C VAL A 95 2.79 14.39 21.06
N VAL A 96 1.58 14.29 21.64
CA VAL A 96 0.85 15.46 22.11
C VAL A 96 1.66 16.06 23.25
N LYS A 97 2.23 17.23 23.00
CA LYS A 97 2.77 18.11 24.04
C LYS A 97 1.69 18.35 25.09
N TYR A 98 1.87 17.79 26.28
CA TYR A 98 1.25 18.36 27.47
C TYR A 98 2.09 19.58 27.87
N ASP A 99 1.70 20.77 27.41
CA ASP A 99 2.06 22.00 28.12
C ASP A 99 1.22 22.03 29.40
N ASN A 100 1.87 21.84 30.55
CA ASN A 100 1.41 22.32 31.85
C ASN A 100 2.33 23.47 32.27
#